data_AF-A0A2Z6S3B8-F1
#
_entry.id   AF-A0A2Z6S3B8-F1
#
_cell.length_a   1.000
_cell.length_b   1.000
_cell.length_c   1.000
_cell.angle_alpha   90.00
_cell.angle_beta   90.00
_cell.angle_gamma   90.00
#
_symmetry.space_group_name_H-M   'P 1'
#
loop_
_entity.id
_entity.type
_entity.pdbx_description
1 polymer ?
#
loop_
_entity_poly.entity_id
_entity_poly.type
_entity_poly.pdbx_seq_one_letter_code
_entity_poly.pdbx_strand_id
1 'polypeptide(L)'
;MLDLFNKLFFLAKPFKLKSLFINEILEVKPLELLLQSIGDYLENFGLSPLHNTSLFLQQQLLKLTTRYCKNIAFLDFCGFESQIANQIFNLIKNIEHNLNYLSIDLKSENNKTEFSSITLQYLGQILPSKFEYLNLGK
;
A
#
# COMPACT_ATOMS: atom_id res chain seq x y z
N MET A 1 -9.91 15.47 -6.31
CA MET A 1 -9.92 14.13 -5.68
C MET A 1 -11.23 13.87 -4.94
N LEU A 2 -11.60 14.67 -3.93
CA LEU A 2 -12.88 14.53 -3.18
C LEU A 2 -14.11 14.35 -4.09
N ASP A 3 -14.20 15.15 -5.16
CA ASP A 3 -15.34 15.08 -6.11
C ASP A 3 -15.41 13.77 -6.89
N LEU A 4 -14.27 13.14 -7.19
CA LEU A 4 -14.21 11.83 -7.85
C LEU A 4 -14.64 10.73 -6.88
N PHE A 5 -14.19 10.80 -5.62
CA PHE A 5 -14.60 9.88 -4.56
C PHE A 5 -16.09 9.97 -4.28
N ASN A 6 -16.63 11.18 -4.15
CA ASN A 6 -18.07 11.39 -3.99
C ASN A 6 -18.84 10.77 -5.17
N LYS A 7 -18.40 10.99 -6.41
CA LYS A 7 -19.03 10.37 -7.60
C LYS A 7 -18.94 8.85 -7.61
N LEU A 8 -17.83 8.25 -7.19
CA LEU A 8 -17.67 6.78 -7.07
C LEU A 8 -18.61 6.18 -6.01
N PHE A 9 -18.79 6.87 -4.88
CA PHE A 9 -19.69 6.44 -3.80
C PHE A 9 -21.18 6.60 -4.12
N PHE A 10 -21.54 7.63 -4.89
CA PHE A 10 -22.93 7.88 -5.31
C PHE A 10 -23.39 6.99 -6.49
N LEU A 11 -22.49 6.26 -7.14
CA LEU A 11 -22.83 5.21 -8.10
C LEU A 11 -23.33 3.97 -7.34
N ALA A 12 -24.60 4.03 -6.93
CA ALA A 12 -25.35 3.06 -6.13
C ALA A 12 -25.57 1.69 -6.83
N LYS A 13 -24.47 0.97 -7.08
CA LYS A 13 -24.45 -0.49 -7.22
C LYS A 13 -23.18 -1.01 -6.55
N PRO A 14 -23.23 -2.11 -5.78
CA PRO A 14 -22.01 -2.70 -5.23
C PRO A 14 -21.17 -3.26 -6.38
N PHE A 15 -20.19 -2.48 -6.85
CA PHE A 15 -19.19 -2.99 -7.76
C PHE A 15 -18.04 -3.57 -6.94
N LYS A 16 -17.64 -4.81 -7.26
CA LYS A 16 -16.51 -5.48 -6.62
C LYS A 16 -15.23 -5.03 -7.32
N LEU A 17 -14.70 -3.88 -6.91
CA LEU A 17 -13.44 -3.40 -7.46
C LEU A 17 -12.31 -4.30 -6.95
N LYS A 18 -11.62 -4.96 -7.89
CA LYS A 18 -10.47 -5.81 -7.58
C LYS A 18 -9.14 -5.07 -7.58
N SER A 19 -9.08 -3.88 -8.17
CA SER A 19 -7.81 -3.19 -8.41
C SER A 19 -7.93 -1.69 -8.18
N LEU A 20 -7.01 -1.14 -7.39
CA LEU A 20 -6.98 0.28 -7.05
C LEU A 20 -5.53 0.76 -6.92
N PHE A 21 -5.17 1.78 -7.69
CA PHE A 21 -3.85 2.42 -7.66
C PHE A 21 -4.04 3.92 -7.46
N ILE A 22 -3.35 4.50 -6.48
CA ILE A 22 -3.52 5.90 -6.11
C ILE A 22 -2.17 6.59 -6.03
N ASN A 23 -1.99 7.63 -6.85
CA ASN A 23 -0.73 8.40 -6.95
C ASN A 23 -0.78 9.74 -6.18
N GLU A 24 -1.92 10.05 -5.59
CA GLU A 24 -2.14 11.29 -4.87
C GLU A 24 -3.16 11.01 -3.77
N ILE A 25 -2.81 11.26 -2.51
CA ILE A 25 -3.76 11.22 -1.39
C ILE A 25 -3.51 12.44 -0.53
N LEU A 26 -4.47 13.36 -0.52
CA LEU A 26 -4.38 14.60 0.23
C LEU A 26 -5.07 14.49 1.60
N GLU A 27 -6.01 13.55 1.76
CA GLU A 27 -6.85 13.44 2.96
C GLU A 27 -7.12 11.99 3.36
N VAL A 28 -7.09 11.73 4.67
CA VAL A 28 -7.29 10.38 5.26
C VAL A 28 -8.75 9.93 5.15
N LYS A 29 -9.71 10.83 5.38
CA LYS A 29 -11.12 10.47 5.57
C LYS A 29 -11.78 9.88 4.31
N PRO A 30 -11.61 10.48 3.11
CA PRO A 30 -12.18 9.91 1.89
C PRO A 30 -11.61 8.53 1.58
N LEU A 31 -10.31 8.33 1.81
CA LEU A 31 -9.67 7.03 1.62
C LEU A 31 -10.19 5.99 2.60
N GLU A 32 -10.36 6.36 3.88
CA GLU A 32 -10.95 5.46 4.87
C GLU A 32 -12.32 4.96 4.41
N LEU A 33 -13.19 5.87 3.99
CA LEU A 33 -14.51 5.50 3.49
C LEU A 33 -14.38 4.57 2.28
N LEU A 34 -13.52 4.91 1.29
CA LEU A 34 -13.28 4.07 0.12
C LEU A 34 -12.89 2.65 0.53
N LEU A 35 -11.81 2.51 1.31
CA LEU A 35 -11.30 1.21 1.70
C LEU A 35 -12.29 0.42 2.56
N GLN A 36 -13.13 1.07 3.39
CA GLN A 36 -14.23 0.39 4.09
C GLN A 36 -15.22 -0.27 3.13
N SER A 37 -15.47 0.33 1.96
CA SER A 37 -16.47 -0.16 1.01
C SER A 37 -15.96 -1.23 0.05
N ILE A 38 -14.69 -1.15 -0.35
CA ILE A 38 -14.11 -2.03 -1.40
C ILE A 38 -12.95 -2.89 -0.92
N GLY A 39 -12.41 -2.66 0.28
CA GLY A 39 -11.15 -3.25 0.74
C GLY A 39 -11.15 -4.77 0.74
N ASP A 40 -12.28 -5.39 1.11
CA ASP A 40 -12.43 -6.86 1.11
C ASP A 40 -12.43 -7.46 -0.31
N TYR A 41 -12.70 -6.68 -1.35
CA TYR A 41 -12.69 -7.12 -2.75
C TYR A 41 -11.38 -6.86 -3.46
N LEU A 42 -10.51 -6.02 -2.90
CA LEU A 42 -9.23 -5.68 -3.52
C LEU A 42 -8.29 -6.89 -3.54
N GLU A 43 -7.78 -7.17 -4.73
CA GLU A 43 -6.74 -8.17 -5.00
C GLU A 43 -5.44 -7.45 -5.42
N ASN A 44 -5.54 -6.29 -6.06
CA ASN A 44 -4.39 -5.49 -6.50
C ASN A 44 -4.48 -4.09 -5.90
N PHE A 45 -3.46 -3.68 -5.16
CA PHE A 45 -3.47 -2.37 -4.51
C PHE A 45 -2.11 -1.68 -4.63
N GLY A 46 -2.13 -0.42 -5.03
CA GLY A 46 -0.94 0.39 -5.07
C GLY A 46 -1.13 1.81 -4.56
N LEU A 47 -0.08 2.33 -3.94
CA LEU A 47 0.01 3.67 -3.39
C LEU A 47 1.36 4.28 -3.75
N SER A 48 1.32 5.48 -4.31
CA SER A 48 2.51 6.27 -4.60
C SER A 48 2.33 7.68 -4.04
N PRO A 49 2.72 7.95 -2.77
CA PRO A 49 2.61 9.28 -2.19
C PRO A 49 3.44 10.32 -2.97
N LEU A 50 2.90 11.53 -3.10
CA LEU A 50 3.65 12.67 -3.62
C LEU A 50 4.87 12.96 -2.74
N HIS A 51 5.93 13.55 -3.32
CA HIS A 51 7.18 13.88 -2.61
C HIS A 51 7.01 14.70 -1.33
N ASN A 52 5.95 15.51 -1.22
CA ASN A 52 5.66 16.35 -0.05
C ASN A 52 4.64 15.72 0.91
N THR A 53 4.29 14.45 0.72
CA THR A 53 3.33 13.76 1.59
C THR A 53 3.94 13.54 2.97
N SER A 54 3.31 14.10 4.00
CA SER A 54 3.84 14.01 5.37
C SER A 54 3.93 12.56 5.85
N LEU A 55 4.96 12.27 6.66
CA LEU A 55 5.16 10.96 7.28
C LEU A 55 3.91 10.49 8.05
N PHE A 56 3.23 11.42 8.73
CA PHE A 56 1.97 11.15 9.42
C PHE A 56 0.90 10.63 8.46
N LEU A 57 0.74 11.27 7.30
CA LEU A 57 -0.24 10.83 6.32
C LEU A 57 0.10 9.43 5.83
N GLN A 58 1.36 9.18 5.44
CA GLN A 58 1.81 7.86 4.99
C GLN A 58 1.52 6.75 6.02
N GLN A 59 1.76 7.00 7.31
CA GLN A 59 1.43 6.06 8.38
C GLN A 59 -0.08 5.78 8.48
N GLN A 60 -0.92 6.81 8.33
CA GLN A 60 -2.38 6.60 8.31
C GLN A 60 -2.81 5.77 7.10
N LEU A 61 -2.23 6.00 5.91
CA LEU A 61 -2.51 5.22 4.71
C LEU A 61 -2.23 3.72 4.93
N LEU A 62 -1.06 3.41 5.51
CA LEU A 62 -0.68 2.03 5.82
C LEU A 62 -1.61 1.39 6.85
N LYS A 63 -2.00 2.15 7.88
CA LYS A 63 -2.93 1.67 8.91
C LYS A 63 -4.30 1.34 8.34
N LEU A 64 -4.84 2.20 7.47
CA LEU A 64 -6.12 1.97 6.80
C LEU A 64 -6.05 0.77 5.86
N THR A 65 -4.97 0.67 5.06
CA THR A 65 -4.77 -0.45 4.15
C THR A 65 -4.69 -1.78 4.91
N THR A 66 -3.87 -1.83 5.96
CA THR A 66 -3.76 -3.03 6.83
C THR A 66 -5.11 -3.41 7.44
N ARG A 67 -5.95 -2.42 7.78
CA ARG A 67 -7.25 -2.65 8.41
C ARG A 67 -8.26 -3.26 7.44
N TYR A 68 -8.38 -2.71 6.23
CA TYR A 68 -9.50 -3.01 5.33
C TYR A 68 -9.13 -3.91 4.13
N CYS A 69 -7.85 -4.04 3.76
CA CYS A 69 -7.44 -4.75 2.56
C CYS A 69 -6.78 -6.09 2.92
N LYS A 70 -7.57 -7.17 3.01
CA LYS A 70 -7.08 -8.49 3.47
C LYS A 70 -6.72 -9.47 2.34
N ASN A 71 -7.22 -9.23 1.13
CA ASN A 71 -7.14 -10.17 0.00
C ASN A 71 -6.11 -9.77 -1.06
N ILE A 72 -5.15 -8.92 -0.70
CA ILE A 72 -4.15 -8.39 -1.64
C ILE A 72 -3.21 -9.49 -2.12
N ALA A 73 -3.25 -9.74 -3.42
CA ALA A 73 -2.33 -10.60 -4.17
C ALA A 73 -1.19 -9.80 -4.84
N PHE A 74 -1.44 -8.55 -5.24
CA PHE A 74 -0.42 -7.63 -5.75
C PHE A 74 -0.39 -6.34 -4.94
N LEU A 75 0.77 -6.04 -4.36
CA LEU A 75 1.01 -4.80 -3.63
C LEU A 75 2.10 -3.97 -4.33
N ASP A 76 1.79 -2.71 -4.64
CA ASP A 76 2.71 -1.77 -5.30
C ASP A 76 2.83 -0.46 -4.51
N PHE A 77 3.86 -0.34 -3.67
CA PHE A 77 4.12 0.82 -2.83
C PHE A 77 5.37 1.56 -3.29
N CYS A 78 5.18 2.73 -3.89
CA CYS A 78 6.27 3.52 -4.43
C CYS A 78 6.48 4.83 -3.65
N GLY A 79 7.73 5.20 -3.38
CA GLY A 79 8.05 6.52 -2.85
C GLY A 79 7.62 6.80 -1.41
N PHE A 80 7.50 5.75 -0.58
CA PHE A 80 7.27 5.87 0.87
C PHE A 80 8.57 6.18 1.61
N GLU A 81 8.50 6.88 2.73
CA GLU A 81 9.68 7.13 3.57
C GLU A 81 10.21 5.84 4.20
N SER A 82 11.52 5.61 4.14
CA SER A 82 12.18 4.45 4.76
C SER A 82 11.91 4.34 6.27
N GLN A 83 11.61 5.45 6.95
CA GLN A 83 11.25 5.51 8.37
C GLN A 83 9.98 4.70 8.71
N ILE A 84 9.14 4.38 7.71
CA ILE A 84 7.92 3.57 7.90
C ILE A 84 8.03 2.14 7.33
N ALA A 85 9.23 1.67 7.02
CA ALA A 85 9.47 0.33 6.50
C ALA A 85 8.85 -0.77 7.38
N ASN A 86 8.93 -0.63 8.71
CA ASN A 86 8.36 -1.60 9.65
C ASN A 86 6.82 -1.69 9.53
N GLN A 87 6.13 -0.58 9.29
CA GLN A 87 4.68 -0.55 9.08
C GLN A 87 4.31 -1.23 7.77
N ILE A 88 5.11 -1.03 6.72
CA ILE A 88 4.94 -1.74 5.43
C ILE A 88 5.12 -3.24 5.64
N PHE A 89 6.13 -3.67 6.40
CA PHE A 89 6.37 -5.07 6.70
C PHE A 89 5.25 -5.72 7.51
N ASN A 90 4.69 -5.01 8.48
CA ASN A 90 3.51 -5.47 9.21
C ASN A 90 2.31 -5.67 8.29
N LEU A 91 2.12 -4.79 7.31
CA LEU A 91 1.08 -4.93 6.30
C LEU A 91 1.31 -6.18 5.44
N ILE A 92 2.52 -6.37 4.91
CA ILE A 92 2.90 -7.55 4.10
C ILE A 92 2.61 -8.84 4.87
N LYS A 93 3.06 -8.93 6.12
CA LYS A 93 2.79 -10.07 6.99
C LYS A 93 1.30 -10.33 7.17
N ASN A 94 0.49 -9.28 7.30
CA ASN A 94 -0.96 -9.41 7.44
C ASN A 94 -1.66 -9.92 6.15
N ILE A 95 -1.03 -9.81 4.98
CA ILE A 95 -1.57 -10.28 3.70
C ILE A 95 -0.78 -11.47 3.10
N GLU A 96 0.16 -12.04 3.86
CA GLU A 96 1.15 -13.01 3.35
C GLU A 96 0.53 -14.24 2.66
N HIS A 97 -0.63 -14.70 3.15
CA HIS A 97 -1.31 -15.86 2.56
C HIS A 97 -1.85 -15.62 1.15
N ASN A 98 -2.12 -14.36 0.79
CA ASN A 98 -2.70 -13.98 -0.50
C ASN A 98 -1.65 -13.37 -1.45
N LEU A 99 -0.60 -12.77 -0.90
CA LEU A 99 0.40 -12.01 -1.64
C LEU A 99 1.24 -12.91 -2.57
N ASN A 100 1.27 -12.57 -3.86
CA ASN A 100 2.07 -13.23 -4.89
C ASN A 100 3.05 -12.27 -5.58
N TYR A 101 2.73 -10.97 -5.62
CA TYR A 101 3.49 -9.94 -6.33
C TYR A 101 3.72 -8.74 -5.40
N LEU A 102 4.95 -8.25 -5.31
CA LEU A 102 5.33 -7.12 -4.46
C LEU A 102 6.28 -6.20 -5.22
N SER A 103 5.92 -4.92 -5.23
CA SER A 103 6.76 -3.82 -5.65
C SER A 103 6.83 -2.83 -4.48
N ILE A 104 8.03 -2.60 -3.95
CA ILE A 104 8.25 -1.60 -2.90
C ILE A 104 9.46 -0.75 -3.26
N ASP A 105 9.27 0.57 -3.20
CA ASP A 105 10.31 1.57 -3.27
C ASP A 105 10.27 2.48 -2.03
N LEU A 106 11.43 2.61 -1.34
CA LEU A 106 11.59 3.36 -0.09
C LEU A 106 12.57 4.51 -0.26
N LYS A 107 12.12 5.74 0.01
CA LYS A 107 12.94 6.95 0.00
C LYS A 107 13.79 7.06 1.26
N SER A 108 15.04 7.49 1.08
CA SER A 108 15.96 7.88 2.16
C SER A 108 16.21 9.38 2.12
N GLU A 109 16.58 9.97 3.26
CA GLU A 109 16.92 11.39 3.42
C GLU A 109 18.03 11.85 2.44
N ASN A 110 18.89 10.94 1.97
CA ASN A 110 19.96 11.24 1.01
C ASN A 110 19.58 10.99 -0.46
N ASN A 111 18.29 10.82 -0.79
CA ASN A 111 17.79 10.42 -2.11
C ASN A 111 18.45 9.13 -2.65
N LYS A 112 19.01 8.31 -1.76
CA LYS A 112 19.52 6.97 -2.08
C LYS A 112 18.55 5.94 -1.57
N THR A 113 17.93 5.23 -2.49
CA THR A 113 17.04 4.12 -2.22
C THR A 113 17.88 2.98 -1.68
N GLU A 114 17.90 2.81 -0.36
CA GLU A 114 18.72 1.78 0.26
C GLU A 114 17.90 1.03 1.31
N PHE A 115 17.41 -0.13 0.90
CA PHE A 115 17.06 -1.17 1.86
C PHE A 115 18.35 -1.55 2.60
N SER A 116 18.39 -1.33 3.91
CA SER A 116 19.49 -1.87 4.72
C SER A 116 19.51 -3.39 4.61
N SER A 117 20.68 -4.01 4.80
CA SER A 117 20.81 -5.47 4.84
C SER A 117 19.87 -6.12 5.86
N ILE A 118 19.64 -5.44 6.99
CA ILE A 118 18.70 -5.84 8.04
C ILE A 118 17.26 -5.83 7.48
N THR A 119 16.87 -4.75 6.79
CA THR A 119 15.55 -4.58 6.20
C THR A 119 15.28 -5.66 5.13
N LEU A 120 16.27 -6.01 4.31
CA LEU A 120 16.17 -7.10 3.34
C LEU A 120 16.04 -8.48 4.01
N GLN A 121 16.80 -8.73 5.08
CA GLN A 121 16.69 -9.98 5.83
C GLN A 121 15.31 -10.15 6.45
N TYR A 122 14.74 -9.09 7.01
CA TYR A 122 13.37 -9.13 7.52
C TYR A 122 12.36 -9.37 6.41
N LEU A 123 12.50 -8.70 5.26
CA LEU A 123 11.63 -8.91 4.12
C LEU A 123 11.66 -10.37 3.65
N GLY A 124 12.85 -10.97 3.54
CA GLY A 124 13.01 -12.38 3.16
C GLY A 124 12.36 -13.37 4.12
N GLN A 125 12.17 -13.00 5.39
CA GLN A 125 11.49 -13.85 6.40
C GLN A 125 9.96 -13.78 6.33
N ILE A 126 9.40 -12.66 5.86
CA ILE A 126 7.94 -12.43 5.82
C ILE A 126 7.34 -12.68 4.43
N LEU A 127 8.17 -12.80 3.39
CA LEU A 127 7.67 -13.13 2.06
C LEU A 127 7.13 -14.58 2.04
N PRO A 128 5.97 -14.81 1.42
CA PRO A 128 5.41 -16.16 1.33
C PRO A 128 6.26 -17.05 0.41
N SER A 129 6.20 -18.37 0.61
CA SER A 129 6.99 -19.33 -0.17
C SER A 129 6.59 -19.44 -1.64
N LYS A 130 5.35 -19.02 -1.99
CA LYS A 130 4.75 -19.10 -3.33
C LYS A 130 4.93 -17.83 -4.17
N PHE A 131 5.86 -16.97 -3.79
CA PHE A 131 5.98 -15.63 -4.31
C PHE A 131 6.57 -15.59 -5.74
N GLU A 132 5.93 -14.85 -6.64
CA GLU A 132 6.20 -14.91 -8.09
C GLU A 132 6.99 -13.71 -8.64
N TYR A 133 6.86 -12.53 -8.02
CA TYR A 133 7.50 -11.30 -8.51
C TYR A 133 7.92 -10.36 -7.39
N LEU A 134 9.21 -10.06 -7.31
CA LEU A 134 9.76 -9.06 -6.39
C LEU A 134 10.37 -7.90 -7.17
N ASN A 135 9.90 -6.69 -6.89
CA ASN A 135 10.58 -5.46 -7.26
C ASN A 135 10.93 -4.68 -6.00
N LEU A 136 12.23 -4.49 -5.79
CA LEU A 136 12.77 -3.59 -4.78
C LEU A 136 13.27 -2.38 -5.57
N GLY A 137 12.51 -1.29 -5.52
CA GLY A 137 12.75 -0.08 -6.28
C GLY A 137 14.16 0.47 -6.13
N LYS A 138 14.50 1.43 -7.00
CA LYS A 138 15.82 2.04 -7.12
C LYS A 138 15.76 3.53 -6.93
#